data_AF-A0A2S9SJU4-F1
#
_entry.id   AF-A0A2S9SJU4-F1
#
_cell.length_a   1.000
_cell.length_b   1.000
_cell.length_c   1.000
_cell.angle_alpha   90.00
_cell.angle_beta   90.00
_cell.angle_gamma   90.00
#
_symmetry.space_group_name_H-M   'P 1'
#
loop_
_entity.id
_entity.type
_entity.pdbx_description
1 polymer ?
#
loop_
_entity_poly.entity_id
_entity_poly.type
_entity_poly.pdbx_seq_one_letter_code
_entity_poly.pdbx_strand_id
1 'polypeptide(L)'
;MNVVVSLSISAIVGGLLGGLSLADTLSTFSGGLGGGAEIALSYAMLGAFAVAISRSGITDLLARKVINQLGQDGSSSRILWVKTLLLGAVLCVSVASQNLIPVHIAFIPILIPPLLHVMAKMNIDRRQVACVITFGLTATYMLLPVGFGGIFLNNILAKNLIDNGVPVELGQLPMDMAIPVLGMFV
;
A
#
# COMPACT_ATOMS: atom_id res chain seq x y z
N MET A 1 -12.39 1.94 19.77
CA MET A 1 -11.79 3.24 20.14
C MET A 1 -11.56 4.06 18.88
N ASN A 2 -11.71 5.38 18.95
CA ASN A 2 -11.37 6.27 17.84
C ASN A 2 -9.84 6.27 17.65
N VAL A 3 -9.37 6.01 16.42
CA VAL A 3 -7.93 5.93 16.07
C VAL A 3 -7.20 7.20 16.50
N VAL A 4 -7.83 8.37 16.33
CA VAL A 4 -7.25 9.66 16.73
C VAL A 4 -7.00 9.70 18.24
N VAL A 5 -8.00 9.34 19.03
CA VAL A 5 -7.90 9.32 20.50
C VAL A 5 -6.83 8.32 20.96
N SER A 6 -6.75 7.15 20.32
CA SER A 6 -5.73 6.15 20.64
C SER A 6 -4.32 6.66 20.34
N LEU A 7 -4.10 7.30 19.18
CA LEU A 7 -2.81 7.86 18.81
C LEU A 7 -2.39 8.99 19.77
N SER A 8 -3.33 9.86 20.14
CA SER A 8 -3.07 10.95 21.09
C SER A 8 -2.67 10.41 22.47
N ILE A 9 -3.39 9.42 23.00
CA ILE A 9 -3.05 8.83 24.31
C ILE A 9 -1.69 8.12 24.23
N SER A 10 -1.44 7.33 23.18
CA SER A 10 -0.15 6.64 23.00
C SER A 10 1.03 7.60 22.90
N ALA A 11 0.87 8.73 22.21
CA ALA A 11 1.92 9.75 22.11
C ALA A 11 2.24 10.38 23.47
N ILE A 12 1.21 10.70 24.27
CA ILE A 12 1.38 11.25 25.62
C ILE A 12 2.08 10.25 26.54
N VAL A 13 1.60 9.01 26.56
CA VAL A 13 2.19 7.95 27.39
C VAL A 13 3.64 7.66 26.96
N GLY A 14 3.89 7.56 25.66
CA GLY A 14 5.23 7.32 25.10
C GLY A 14 6.22 8.45 25.41
N GLY A 15 5.80 9.71 25.31
CA GLY A 15 6.64 10.86 25.64
C GLY A 15 7.02 10.90 27.12
N LEU A 16 6.05 10.68 28.01
CA LEU A 16 6.30 10.64 29.45
C LEU A 16 7.22 9.48 29.86
N LEU A 17 7.01 8.29 29.30
CA LEU A 17 7.90 7.13 29.55
C LEU A 17 9.29 7.33 28.92
N GLY A 18 9.38 8.09 27.83
CA GLY A 18 10.64 8.48 27.19
C GLY A 18 11.40 9.60 27.92
N GLY A 19 10.89 10.09 29.06
CA GLY A 19 11.54 11.11 29.87
C GLY A 19 11.28 12.56 29.42
N LEU A 20 10.37 12.78 28.47
CA LEU A 20 9.94 14.13 28.08
C LEU A 20 8.99 14.71 29.12
N SER A 21 9.04 16.03 29.31
CA SER A 21 7.99 16.73 30.06
C SER A 21 6.66 16.68 29.30
N LEU A 22 5.54 16.95 29.98
CA LEU A 22 4.23 17.04 29.33
C LEU A 22 4.21 18.12 28.23
N ALA A 23 4.87 19.26 28.50
CA ALA A 23 4.96 20.36 27.53
C ALA A 23 5.79 19.96 26.30
N ASP A 24 6.93 19.32 26.50
CA ASP A 24 7.80 18.85 25.41
C ASP A 24 7.13 17.75 24.59
N THR A 25 6.39 16.86 25.24
CA THR A 25 5.61 15.80 24.58
C THR A 25 4.55 16.39 23.67
N LEU A 26 3.79 17.37 24.15
CA LEU A 26 2.74 18.05 23.36
C LEU A 26 3.34 18.87 22.20
N SER A 27 4.45 19.55 22.45
CA SER A 27 5.21 20.30 21.43
C SER A 27 5.70 19.37 20.31
N THR A 28 6.35 18.27 20.69
CA THR A 28 6.89 17.26 19.74
C THR A 28 5.78 16.59 18.94
N PHE A 29 4.69 16.18 19.61
CA PHE A 29 3.53 15.59 18.94
C PHE A 29 2.89 16.57 17.94
N SER A 30 2.64 17.81 18.35
CA SER A 30 2.01 18.83 17.50
C SER A 30 2.92 19.25 16.33
N GLY A 31 4.22 19.36 16.56
CA GLY A 31 5.22 19.60 15.52
C GLY A 31 5.30 18.47 14.50
N GLY A 32 5.16 17.21 14.95
CA GLY A 32 5.10 16.03 14.09
C GLY A 32 3.87 15.98 13.18
N LEU A 33 2.74 16.57 13.60
CA LEU A 33 1.51 16.63 12.78
C LEU A 33 1.66 17.57 11.57
N GLY A 34 2.47 18.63 11.68
CA GLY A 34 2.67 19.62 10.61
C GLY A 34 3.25 19.00 9.33
N GLY A 35 4.12 17.99 9.45
CA GLY A 35 4.66 17.24 8.30
C GLY A 35 3.64 16.38 7.57
N GLY A 36 2.45 16.17 8.14
CA GLY A 36 1.37 15.36 7.56
C GLY A 36 0.33 16.14 6.77
N ALA A 37 0.37 17.47 6.72
CA ALA A 37 -0.67 18.28 6.06
C ALA A 37 -0.74 18.03 4.55
N GLU A 38 0.41 17.94 3.88
CA GLU A 38 0.50 17.59 2.45
C GLU A 38 -0.04 16.17 2.18
N ILE A 39 0.23 15.24 3.10
CA ILE A 39 -0.27 13.86 3.05
C ILE A 39 -1.81 13.85 3.21
N ALA A 40 -2.35 14.63 4.14
CA ALA A 40 -3.79 14.73 4.38
C ALA A 40 -4.53 15.29 3.15
N LEU A 41 -3.99 16.34 2.52
CA LEU A 41 -4.56 16.93 1.30
C LEU A 41 -4.51 15.93 0.14
N SER A 42 -3.38 15.23 -0.02
CA SER A 42 -3.21 14.17 -1.02
C SER A 42 -4.24 13.06 -0.84
N TYR A 43 -4.54 12.67 0.41
CA TYR A 43 -5.54 11.64 0.71
C TYR A 43 -6.98 12.10 0.48
N ALA A 44 -7.30 13.37 0.74
CA ALA A 44 -8.60 13.93 0.38
C ALA A 44 -8.82 13.89 -1.14
N MET A 45 -7.81 14.29 -1.92
CA MET A 45 -7.83 14.21 -3.38
C MET A 45 -7.91 12.76 -3.88
N LEU A 46 -7.20 11.84 -3.23
CA LEU A 46 -7.23 10.42 -3.56
C LEU A 46 -8.62 9.81 -3.33
N GLY A 47 -9.27 10.19 -2.22
CA GLY A 47 -10.64 9.80 -1.92
C GLY A 47 -11.63 10.34 -2.95
N ALA A 48 -11.46 11.59 -3.38
CA ALA A 48 -12.27 12.17 -4.45
C ALA A 48 -12.07 11.43 -5.80
N PHE A 49 -10.83 11.13 -6.17
CA PHE A 49 -10.50 10.36 -7.37
C PHE A 49 -11.07 8.93 -7.31
N ALA A 50 -10.97 8.29 -6.14
CA ALA A 50 -11.52 6.97 -5.88
C ALA A 50 -13.03 6.92 -6.09
N VAL A 51 -13.75 7.90 -5.54
CA VAL A 51 -15.20 8.04 -5.73
C VAL A 51 -15.52 8.32 -7.21
N ALA A 52 -14.75 9.15 -7.89
CA ALA A 52 -14.94 9.44 -9.31
C ALA A 52 -14.77 8.19 -10.20
N ILE A 53 -13.73 7.38 -9.96
CA ILE A 53 -13.54 6.10 -10.67
C ILE A 53 -14.65 5.10 -10.35
N SER A 54 -15.03 4.98 -9.08
CA SER A 54 -16.11 4.08 -8.68
C SER A 54 -17.44 4.45 -9.33
N ARG A 55 -17.67 5.74 -9.61
CA ARG A 55 -18.89 6.23 -10.29
C ARG A 55 -18.78 6.27 -11.82
N SER A 56 -17.58 6.15 -12.40
CA SER A 56 -17.39 6.18 -13.86
C SER A 56 -17.73 4.86 -14.55
N GLY A 57 -17.89 3.76 -13.80
CA GLY A 57 -18.21 2.44 -14.35
C GLY A 57 -17.04 1.73 -15.05
N ILE A 58 -15.84 2.32 -15.05
CA ILE A 58 -14.64 1.73 -15.67
C ILE A 58 -14.29 0.38 -15.01
N THR A 59 -14.43 0.29 -13.69
CA THR A 59 -14.20 -0.95 -12.92
C THR A 59 -15.18 -2.05 -13.29
N ASP A 60 -16.45 -1.71 -13.52
CA ASP A 60 -17.48 -2.65 -14.00
C ASP A 60 -17.21 -3.12 -15.43
N LEU A 61 -16.76 -2.23 -16.31
CA LEU A 61 -16.38 -2.58 -17.69
C LEU A 61 -15.18 -3.53 -17.73
N LEU A 62 -14.17 -3.28 -16.90
CA LEU A 62 -13.02 -4.18 -16.73
C LEU A 62 -13.47 -5.55 -16.23
N ALA A 63 -14.30 -5.60 -15.19
CA ALA A 63 -14.84 -6.85 -14.66
C ALA A 63 -15.63 -7.63 -15.71
N ARG A 64 -16.51 -6.96 -16.47
CA ARG A 64 -17.28 -7.56 -17.57
C ARG A 64 -16.38 -8.11 -18.68
N LYS A 65 -15.31 -7.39 -19.04
CA LYS A 65 -14.36 -7.83 -20.06
C LYS A 65 -13.62 -9.11 -19.64
N VAL A 66 -13.22 -9.19 -18.37
CA VAL A 66 -12.61 -10.39 -17.78
C VAL A 66 -13.62 -11.55 -17.76
N ILE A 67 -14.87 -11.30 -17.32
CA ILE A 67 -15.95 -12.31 -17.30
C ILE A 67 -16.28 -12.84 -18.71
N ASN A 68 -16.33 -11.96 -19.72
CA ASN A 68 -16.62 -12.35 -21.10
C ASN A 68 -15.50 -13.20 -21.73
N GLN A 69 -14.25 -12.99 -21.32
CA GLN A 69 -13.13 -13.86 -21.72
C GLN A 69 -13.18 -15.23 -21.02
N LEU A 70 -13.76 -15.30 -19.82
CA LEU A 70 -14.02 -16.57 -19.10
C LEU A 70 -15.19 -17.38 -19.68
N GLY A 71 -16.20 -16.71 -20.23
CA GLY A 71 -17.48 -17.33 -20.60
C GLY A 71 -17.49 -18.23 -21.83
N GLN A 72 -16.42 -18.27 -22.64
CA GLN A 72 -16.51 -18.85 -23.98
C GLN A 72 -16.02 -20.29 -24.15
N ASP A 73 -15.15 -20.87 -23.30
CA ASP A 73 -14.96 -22.34 -23.25
C ASP A 73 -14.33 -22.77 -21.92
N GLY A 74 -15.00 -23.67 -21.19
CA GLY A 74 -14.59 -24.19 -19.89
C GLY A 74 -13.51 -25.28 -19.96
N SER A 75 -12.38 -25.02 -20.61
CA SER A 75 -11.19 -25.88 -20.44
C SER A 75 -10.47 -25.53 -19.14
N SER A 76 -10.05 -26.53 -18.37
CA SER A 76 -9.26 -26.34 -17.14
C SER A 76 -8.01 -25.47 -17.37
N SER A 77 -7.44 -25.51 -18.57
CA SER A 77 -6.29 -24.68 -18.97
C SER A 77 -6.66 -23.19 -19.08
N ARG A 78 -7.86 -22.86 -19.59
CA ARG A 78 -8.33 -21.46 -19.72
C ARG A 78 -8.65 -20.85 -18.35
N ILE A 79 -9.24 -21.64 -17.44
CA ILE A 79 -9.50 -21.21 -16.06
C ILE A 79 -8.18 -20.88 -15.34
N LEU A 80 -7.16 -21.73 -15.48
CA LEU A 80 -5.83 -21.47 -14.93
C LEU A 80 -5.22 -20.19 -15.50
N TRP A 81 -5.30 -20.01 -16.82
CA TRP A 81 -4.80 -18.82 -17.51
C TRP A 81 -5.44 -17.54 -17.01
N VAL A 82 -6.77 -17.50 -16.87
CA VAL A 82 -7.46 -16.30 -16.40
C VAL A 82 -7.19 -16.04 -14.91
N LYS A 83 -7.08 -17.09 -14.09
CA LYS A 83 -6.67 -16.95 -12.68
C LYS A 83 -5.29 -16.30 -12.56
N THR A 84 -4.31 -16.79 -13.33
CA THR A 84 -2.96 -16.23 -13.35
C THR A 84 -2.95 -14.80 -13.86
N LEU A 85 -3.72 -14.50 -14.92
CA LEU A 85 -3.84 -13.15 -15.46
C LEU A 85 -4.47 -12.17 -14.47
N LEU A 86 -5.51 -12.59 -13.73
CA LEU A 86 -6.14 -11.77 -12.70
C LEU A 86 -5.17 -11.49 -11.55
N LEU A 87 -4.49 -12.50 -11.02
CA LEU A 87 -3.49 -12.32 -9.95
C LEU A 87 -2.30 -11.48 -10.41
N GLY A 88 -1.82 -11.69 -11.64
CA GLY A 88 -0.78 -10.88 -12.25
C GLY A 88 -1.20 -9.42 -12.44
N ALA A 89 -2.43 -9.16 -12.87
CA ALA A 89 -2.98 -7.81 -12.97
C ALA A 89 -3.07 -7.12 -11.60
N VAL A 90 -3.57 -7.84 -10.57
CA VAL A 90 -3.62 -7.34 -9.19
C VAL A 90 -2.22 -7.03 -8.68
N LEU A 91 -1.23 -7.88 -8.96
CA LEU A 91 0.17 -7.64 -8.62
C LEU A 91 0.70 -6.37 -9.30
N CYS A 92 0.56 -6.25 -10.62
CA CYS A 92 1.01 -5.09 -11.39
C CYS A 92 0.38 -3.79 -10.89
N VAL A 93 -0.93 -3.79 -10.61
CA VAL A 93 -1.61 -2.62 -10.03
C VAL A 93 -1.09 -2.33 -8.63
N SER A 94 -0.84 -3.35 -7.80
CA SER A 94 -0.26 -3.17 -6.45
C SER A 94 1.11 -2.50 -6.53
N VAL A 95 2.01 -2.97 -7.42
CA VAL A 95 3.32 -2.35 -7.69
C VAL A 95 3.17 -0.90 -8.17
N ALA A 96 2.27 -0.65 -9.13
CA ALA A 96 2.08 0.66 -9.72
C ALA A 96 1.41 1.67 -8.76
N SER A 97 0.55 1.20 -7.85
CA SER A 97 -0.27 2.03 -6.94
C SER A 97 0.53 2.84 -5.90
N GLN A 98 1.82 2.54 -5.74
CA GLN A 98 2.72 3.30 -4.87
C GLN A 98 3.80 4.03 -5.66
N ASN A 99 4.24 3.44 -6.78
CA ASN A 99 5.42 3.90 -7.50
C ASN A 99 5.09 4.87 -8.65
N LEU A 100 3.93 4.70 -9.30
CA LEU A 100 3.53 5.52 -10.46
C LEU A 100 2.44 6.53 -10.11
N ILE A 101 1.38 6.06 -9.45
CA ILE A 101 0.25 6.89 -9.02
C ILE A 101 0.03 6.56 -7.54
N PRO A 102 0.12 7.52 -6.61
CA PRO A 102 0.12 7.24 -5.17
C PRO A 102 -1.29 6.92 -4.63
N VAL A 103 -1.93 5.87 -5.13
CA VAL A 103 -3.32 5.46 -4.82
C VAL A 103 -3.43 4.24 -3.90
N HIS A 104 -2.32 3.74 -3.35
CA HIS A 104 -2.24 2.46 -2.65
C HIS A 104 -3.22 2.23 -1.48
N ILE A 105 -3.64 3.28 -0.79
CA ILE A 105 -4.64 3.17 0.28
C ILE A 105 -6.05 3.02 -0.29
N ALA A 106 -6.33 3.70 -1.40
CA ALA A 106 -7.65 3.72 -2.01
C ALA A 106 -7.86 2.59 -3.02
N PHE A 107 -6.81 2.04 -3.65
CA PHE A 107 -7.02 1.07 -4.73
C PHE A 107 -7.63 -0.25 -4.24
N ILE A 108 -7.27 -0.75 -3.05
CA ILE A 108 -7.80 -2.02 -2.53
C ILE A 108 -9.33 -1.97 -2.40
N PRO A 109 -9.94 -1.00 -1.68
CA PRO A 109 -11.39 -0.94 -1.55
C PRO A 109 -12.13 -0.64 -2.87
N ILE A 110 -11.44 -0.13 -3.90
CA ILE A 110 -12.07 0.16 -5.21
C ILE A 110 -11.97 -1.05 -6.15
N LEU A 111 -10.79 -1.65 -6.25
CA LEU A 111 -10.47 -2.67 -7.25
C LEU A 111 -10.97 -4.04 -6.83
N ILE A 112 -10.84 -4.39 -5.55
CA ILE A 112 -11.11 -5.75 -5.08
C ILE A 112 -12.61 -6.07 -5.04
N PRO A 113 -13.52 -5.22 -4.52
CA PRO A 113 -14.93 -5.57 -4.42
C PRO A 113 -15.61 -5.96 -5.76
N PRO A 114 -15.39 -5.23 -6.87
CA PRO A 114 -15.94 -5.62 -8.18
C PRO A 114 -15.41 -6.97 -8.69
N LEU A 115 -14.19 -7.35 -8.31
CA LEU A 115 -13.58 -8.62 -8.71
C LEU A 115 -14.03 -9.81 -7.86
N LEU A 116 -14.65 -9.59 -6.69
CA LEU A 116 -15.06 -10.67 -5.79
C LEU A 116 -15.97 -11.71 -6.47
N HIS A 117 -16.91 -11.27 -7.30
CA HIS A 117 -17.79 -12.19 -8.02
C HIS A 117 -17.02 -13.08 -9.02
N VAL A 118 -16.03 -12.50 -9.70
CA VAL A 118 -15.15 -13.17 -10.66
C VAL A 118 -14.27 -14.19 -9.95
N MET A 119 -13.71 -13.80 -8.81
CA MET A 119 -12.86 -14.64 -7.97
C MET A 119 -13.64 -15.80 -7.35
N ALA A 120 -14.88 -15.55 -6.92
CA ALA A 120 -15.77 -16.58 -6.39
C ALA A 120 -16.12 -17.62 -7.47
N LYS A 121 -16.45 -17.19 -8.70
CA LYS A 121 -16.75 -18.11 -9.81
C LYS A 121 -15.56 -19.01 -10.19
N MET A 122 -14.34 -18.51 -10.01
CA MET A 122 -13.10 -19.25 -10.25
C MET A 122 -12.55 -20.00 -9.01
N ASN A 123 -13.26 -19.97 -7.88
CA ASN A 123 -12.78 -20.54 -6.60
C ASN A 123 -11.36 -20.08 -6.21
N ILE A 124 -11.06 -18.79 -6.42
CA ILE A 124 -9.78 -18.20 -5.96
C ILE A 124 -9.83 -18.00 -4.45
N ASP A 125 -8.81 -18.48 -3.74
CA ASP A 125 -8.67 -18.23 -2.31
C ASP A 125 -8.36 -16.75 -2.05
N ARG A 126 -9.21 -16.10 -1.24
CA ARG A 126 -9.03 -14.71 -0.78
C ARG A 126 -7.67 -14.48 -0.11
N ARG A 127 -7.08 -15.49 0.53
CA ARG A 127 -5.75 -15.44 1.16
C ARG A 127 -4.66 -15.27 0.12
N GLN A 128 -4.74 -15.99 -1.01
CA GLN A 128 -3.77 -15.86 -2.10
C GLN A 128 -3.73 -14.42 -2.62
N VAL A 129 -4.90 -13.80 -2.75
CA VAL A 129 -5.01 -12.44 -3.27
C VAL A 129 -4.49 -11.43 -2.25
N ALA A 130 -4.79 -11.62 -0.96
CA ALA A 130 -4.21 -10.82 0.11
C ALA A 130 -2.69 -10.91 0.10
N CYS A 131 -2.11 -12.12 -0.03
CA CYS A 131 -0.66 -12.30 -0.15
C CYS A 131 -0.07 -11.57 -1.36
N VAL A 132 -0.70 -11.68 -2.54
CA VAL A 132 -0.25 -10.99 -3.76
C VAL A 132 -0.28 -9.47 -3.60
N ILE A 133 -1.34 -8.94 -3.00
CA ILE A 133 -1.47 -7.51 -2.71
C ILE A 133 -0.40 -7.07 -1.71
N THR A 134 -0.30 -7.76 -0.56
CA THR A 134 0.67 -7.43 0.49
C THR A 134 2.08 -7.46 -0.08
N PHE A 135 2.47 -8.53 -0.77
CA PHE A 135 3.78 -8.66 -1.40
C PHE A 135 4.02 -7.54 -2.42
N GLY A 136 3.09 -7.32 -3.36
CA GLY A 136 3.22 -6.29 -4.38
C GLY A 136 3.34 -4.88 -3.79
N LEU A 137 2.78 -4.65 -2.60
CA LEU A 137 2.88 -3.38 -1.91
C LEU A 137 4.16 -3.25 -1.08
N THR A 138 4.45 -4.21 -0.21
CA THR A 138 5.57 -4.10 0.74
C THR A 138 6.92 -4.31 0.08
N ALA A 139 7.03 -5.32 -0.79
CA ALA A 139 8.30 -5.62 -1.45
C ALA A 139 8.77 -4.45 -2.33
N THR A 140 7.82 -3.73 -2.94
CA THR A 140 8.15 -2.69 -3.91
C THR A 140 8.61 -1.40 -3.26
N TYR A 141 7.98 -0.92 -2.18
CA TYR A 141 8.48 0.29 -1.52
C TYR A 141 9.83 0.04 -0.81
N MET A 142 10.13 -1.22 -0.47
CA MET A 142 11.40 -1.63 0.14
C MET A 142 12.54 -1.73 -0.86
N LEU A 143 12.27 -2.18 -2.09
CA LEU A 143 13.33 -2.45 -3.09
C LEU A 143 13.47 -1.37 -4.18
N LEU A 144 12.38 -0.71 -4.57
CA LEU A 144 12.38 0.18 -5.73
C LEU A 144 12.50 1.64 -5.27
N PRO A 145 13.61 2.35 -5.55
CA PRO A 145 13.80 3.74 -5.15
C PRO A 145 13.07 4.73 -6.09
N VAL A 146 11.83 4.42 -6.45
CA VAL A 146 10.96 5.26 -7.30
C VAL A 146 9.62 5.50 -6.61
N GLY A 147 8.92 6.58 -6.96
CA GLY A 147 7.65 6.97 -6.34
C GLY A 147 7.71 6.93 -4.81
N PHE A 148 6.75 6.25 -4.17
CA PHE A 148 6.73 6.11 -2.71
C PHE A 148 7.93 5.32 -2.16
N GLY A 149 8.46 4.31 -2.88
CA GLY A 149 9.65 3.60 -2.42
C GLY A 149 10.88 4.51 -2.32
N GLY A 150 11.02 5.46 -3.25
CA GLY A 150 12.04 6.51 -3.16
C GLY A 150 11.85 7.43 -1.96
N ILE A 151 10.60 7.82 -1.65
CA ILE A 151 10.27 8.63 -0.47
C ILE A 151 10.58 7.84 0.82
N PHE A 152 10.18 6.58 0.88
CA PHE A 152 10.41 5.72 2.03
C PHE A 152 11.91 5.51 2.27
N LEU A 153 12.67 5.12 1.25
CA LEU A 153 14.09 4.82 1.40
C LEU A 153 14.91 6.09 1.69
N ASN A 154 14.73 7.16 0.92
CA ASN A 154 15.62 8.33 1.00
C ASN A 154 15.12 9.38 2.01
N ASN A 155 13.83 9.66 2.02
CA ASN A 155 13.29 10.82 2.77
C ASN A 155 12.80 10.43 4.17
N ILE A 156 12.49 9.15 4.39
CA ILE A 156 12.08 8.63 5.70
C ILE A 156 13.22 7.83 6.31
N LEU A 157 13.59 6.70 5.71
CA LEU A 157 14.53 5.76 6.32
C LEU A 157 15.94 6.34 6.42
N ALA A 158 16.54 6.77 5.30
CA ALA A 158 17.88 7.35 5.30
C ALA A 158 17.96 8.59 6.18
N LYS A 159 16.98 9.49 6.04
CA LYS A 159 16.91 10.71 6.84
C LYS A 159 16.88 10.42 8.34
N ASN A 160 15.98 9.56 8.80
CA ASN A 160 15.90 9.22 10.23
C ASN A 160 17.19 8.55 10.72
N LEU A 161 17.84 7.70 9.92
CA LEU A 161 19.11 7.07 10.30
C LEU A 161 20.23 8.11 10.45
N ILE A 162 20.37 9.01 9.47
CA ILE A 162 21.37 10.08 9.48
C ILE A 162 21.13 11.06 10.62
N ASP A 163 19.88 11.49 10.84
CA ASP A 163 19.49 12.40 11.92
C ASP A 163 19.77 11.80 13.31
N ASN A 164 19.81 10.46 13.42
CA ASN A 164 20.15 9.74 14.64
C ASN A 164 21.61 9.26 14.69
N GLY A 165 22.47 9.76 13.81
CA GLY A 165 23.92 9.53 13.85
C GLY A 165 24.40 8.24 13.18
N VAL A 166 23.55 7.54 12.42
CA VAL A 166 23.94 6.37 11.62
C VAL A 166 24.27 6.84 10.19
N PRO A 167 25.54 6.75 9.75
CA PRO A 167 25.90 7.10 8.38
C PRO A 167 25.37 6.03 7.43
N VAL A 168 24.61 6.46 6.40
CA VAL A 168 24.02 5.57 5.39
C VAL A 168 24.25 6.16 4.01
N GLU A 169 24.64 5.32 3.06
CA GLU A 169 24.69 5.70 1.64
C GLU A 169 23.40 5.27 0.95
N LEU A 170 22.76 6.17 0.20
CA LEU A 170 21.42 5.95 -0.36
C LEU A 170 21.32 4.72 -1.28
N GLY A 171 22.42 4.33 -1.93
CA GLY A 171 22.47 3.14 -2.78
C GLY A 171 22.48 1.80 -2.03
N GLN A 172 22.77 1.81 -0.73
CA GLN A 172 22.87 0.60 0.11
C GLN A 172 21.49 0.14 0.59
N LEU A 173 20.59 1.09 0.85
CA LEU A 173 19.28 0.81 1.46
C LEU A 173 18.42 -0.20 0.70
N PRO A 174 18.29 -0.16 -0.65
CA PRO A 174 17.55 -1.19 -1.36
C PRO A 174 18.12 -2.60 -1.16
N MET A 175 19.45 -2.74 -1.08
CA MET A 175 20.10 -4.03 -0.86
C MET A 175 19.88 -4.54 0.56
N ASP A 176 19.96 -3.66 1.56
CA ASP A 176 19.67 -4.02 2.95
C ASP A 176 18.22 -4.45 3.14
N MET A 177 17.30 -3.73 2.48
CA MET A 177 15.87 -4.05 2.47
C MET A 177 15.54 -5.30 1.64
N ALA A 178 16.46 -5.85 0.86
CA ALA A 178 16.24 -7.11 0.16
C ALA A 178 16.13 -8.30 1.13
N ILE A 179 16.78 -8.24 2.30
CA ILE A 179 16.71 -9.28 3.32
C ILE A 179 15.26 -9.49 3.81
N PRO A 180 14.54 -8.47 4.32
CA PRO A 180 13.15 -8.65 4.73
C PRO A 180 12.24 -9.02 3.55
N VAL A 181 12.51 -8.51 2.34
CA VAL A 181 11.71 -8.87 1.15
C VAL A 181 11.85 -10.35 0.80
N LEU A 182 13.07 -10.89 0.82
CA LEU A 182 13.31 -12.32 0.61
C LEU A 182 12.64 -13.16 1.69
N GLY A 183 12.58 -12.66 2.94
CA GLY A 183 11.81 -13.29 4.01
C GLY A 183 10.30 -13.40 3.71
N MET A 184 9.74 -12.55 2.85
CA MET A 184 8.33 -12.62 2.46
C MET A 184 8.01 -13.73 1.45
N PHE A 185 9.04 -14.32 0.83
CA PHE A 185 8.87 -15.46 -0.09
C PHE A 185 8.69 -16.79 0.64
N VAL A 186 9.09 -16.86 1.92
CA VAL A 186 9.03 -18.07 2.77
C VAL A 186 7.78 -18.02 3.64
#